data_AF-A0A2H3ACI3-F1
#
_entry.id   AF-A0A2H3ACI3-F1
#
_cell.length_a   1.000
_cell.length_b   1.000
_cell.length_c   1.000
_cell.angle_alpha   90.00
_cell.angle_beta   90.00
_cell.angle_gamma   90.00
#
_symmetry.space_group_name_H-M   'P 1'
#
loop_
_entity.id
_entity.type
_entity.pdbx_description
1 polymer ?
#
loop_
_entity_poly.entity_id
_entity_poly.type
_entity_poly.pdbx_seq_one_letter_code
_entity_poly.pdbx_strand_id
1 'polypeptide(L)'
;MEAFNDIENVWPDDIQPPSPSPSPSPSSAPPSSATREDLQAFEDEALALHTAVLRQTLYGDLYAHLPNEQIDWDLVGENVCRVIGARCYGIIFALRGLLIVYLGNYYHLDRNASLHLRDSTSSPAFQGDPDIVTAAPMLSNESPDSQNQASGNMGDMALETPES
;
A
#
# COMPACT_ATOMS: atom_id res chain seq x y z
N MET A 1 -62.48 3.20 -40.73
CA MET A 1 -61.55 2.32 -41.47
C MET A 1 -60.18 2.98 -41.40
N GLU A 2 -59.44 2.68 -40.34
CA GLU A 2 -58.00 2.93 -40.31
C GLU A 2 -57.41 1.61 -39.82
N ALA A 3 -56.75 0.93 -40.75
CA ALA A 3 -56.12 -0.35 -40.53
C ALA A 3 -54.94 -0.12 -39.60
N PHE A 4 -54.98 -0.76 -38.43
CA PHE A 4 -53.78 -0.99 -37.65
C PHE A 4 -52.89 -1.88 -38.52
N ASN A 5 -51.82 -1.31 -39.06
CA ASN A 5 -50.77 -2.11 -39.65
C ASN A 5 -50.17 -2.94 -38.51
N ASP A 6 -50.53 -4.21 -38.48
CA ASP A 6 -49.80 -5.28 -37.81
C ASP A 6 -48.38 -5.28 -38.39
N ILE A 7 -47.53 -4.44 -37.80
CA ILE A 7 -46.09 -4.56 -37.95
C ILE A 7 -45.77 -5.79 -37.10
N GLU A 8 -45.76 -6.94 -37.76
CA GLU A 8 -45.31 -8.20 -37.20
C GLU A 8 -44.03 -7.94 -36.43
N ASN A 9 -44.12 -8.11 -35.12
CA ASN A 9 -43.01 -8.00 -34.20
C ASN A 9 -42.14 -9.26 -34.38
N VAL A 10 -41.51 -9.39 -35.56
CA VAL A 10 -40.53 -10.41 -35.88
C VAL A 10 -39.31 -10.11 -35.02
N TRP A 11 -39.24 -10.80 -33.88
CA TRP A 11 -38.00 -10.94 -33.15
C TRP A 11 -36.98 -11.62 -34.10
N PRO A 12 -35.74 -11.15 -34.23
CA PRO A 12 -34.75 -11.75 -35.11
C PRO A 12 -34.31 -13.11 -34.54
N ASP A 13 -35.14 -14.13 -34.68
CA ASP A 13 -34.90 -15.51 -34.19
C ASP A 13 -34.79 -16.53 -35.33
N ASP A 14 -34.92 -16.12 -36.60
CA ASP A 14 -34.88 -17.03 -37.76
C ASP A 14 -33.59 -16.92 -38.60
N ILE A 15 -32.45 -16.65 -37.95
CA ILE A 15 -31.15 -16.96 -38.55
C ILE A 15 -30.59 -18.18 -37.83
N GLN A 16 -30.85 -19.35 -38.40
CA GLN A 16 -30.23 -20.60 -37.97
C GLN A 16 -28.70 -20.43 -38.02
N PRO A 17 -27.98 -20.53 -36.89
CA PRO A 17 -26.53 -20.35 -36.90
C PRO A 17 -25.87 -21.50 -37.70
N PRO A 18 -24.76 -21.24 -38.41
CA PRO A 18 -24.01 -22.31 -39.06
C PRO A 18 -23.61 -23.36 -38.02
N SER A 19 -23.72 -24.64 -38.40
CA SER A 19 -23.37 -25.79 -37.57
C SER A 19 -22.00 -25.57 -36.92
N PRO A 20 -21.84 -25.77 -35.59
CA PRO A 20 -20.60 -25.45 -34.92
C PRO A 20 -19.48 -26.34 -35.46
N SER A 21 -18.42 -25.70 -35.98
CA SER A 21 -17.11 -26.34 -36.16
C SER A 21 -16.68 -27.01 -34.84
N PRO A 22 -15.90 -28.11 -34.89
CA PRO A 22 -15.40 -28.74 -33.69
C PRO A 22 -14.65 -27.70 -32.83
N SER A 23 -15.19 -27.45 -31.64
CA SER A 23 -14.61 -26.52 -30.68
C SER A 23 -13.18 -26.94 -30.36
N PRO A 24 -12.19 -26.02 -30.34
CA PRO A 24 -10.97 -26.30 -29.59
C PRO A 24 -11.37 -26.59 -28.14
N SER A 25 -10.72 -27.59 -27.54
CA SER A 25 -10.97 -28.05 -26.17
C SER A 25 -11.17 -26.88 -25.20
N PRO A 26 -12.10 -26.98 -24.24
CA PRO A 26 -12.28 -25.96 -23.23
C PRO A 26 -10.99 -25.86 -22.42
N SER A 27 -10.25 -24.77 -22.62
CA SER A 27 -9.22 -24.37 -21.68
C SER A 27 -9.94 -23.88 -20.42
N SER A 28 -9.78 -24.66 -19.35
CA SER A 28 -10.26 -24.40 -17.98
C SER A 28 -11.78 -24.31 -17.81
N ALA A 29 -12.42 -25.48 -17.68
CA ALA A 29 -13.63 -25.57 -16.87
C ALA A 29 -13.30 -25.11 -15.42
N PRO A 30 -14.17 -24.33 -14.76
CA PRO A 30 -14.02 -24.09 -13.32
C PRO A 30 -14.01 -25.44 -12.59
N PRO A 31 -13.26 -25.59 -11.48
CA PRO A 31 -13.25 -26.85 -10.75
C PRO A 31 -14.69 -27.20 -10.38
N SER A 32 -15.18 -28.34 -10.86
CA SER A 32 -16.55 -28.88 -10.65
C SER A 32 -16.93 -29.14 -9.18
N SER A 33 -16.16 -28.61 -8.22
CA SER A 33 -16.35 -28.72 -6.78
C SER A 33 -16.49 -27.37 -6.08
N ALA A 34 -16.55 -26.25 -6.81
CA ALA A 34 -16.73 -24.93 -6.19
C ALA A 34 -18.08 -24.87 -5.48
N THR A 35 -18.03 -24.61 -4.18
CA THR A 35 -19.19 -24.35 -3.35
C THR A 35 -19.76 -22.96 -3.67
N ARG A 36 -20.99 -22.68 -3.21
CA ARG A 36 -21.58 -21.34 -3.40
C ARG A 36 -20.72 -20.28 -2.73
N GLU A 37 -20.14 -20.63 -1.60
CA GLU A 37 -19.24 -19.81 -0.81
C GLU A 37 -17.97 -19.46 -1.59
N ASP A 38 -17.41 -20.41 -2.35
CA ASP A 38 -16.23 -20.16 -3.20
C ASP A 38 -16.55 -19.17 -4.33
N LEU A 39 -17.74 -19.29 -4.94
CA LEU A 39 -18.19 -18.34 -5.96
C LEU A 39 -18.41 -16.93 -5.39
N GLN A 40 -19.05 -16.83 -4.22
CA GLN A 40 -19.25 -15.54 -3.55
C GLN A 40 -17.93 -14.88 -3.19
N ALA A 41 -16.97 -15.65 -2.65
CA ALA A 41 -15.65 -15.13 -2.30
C ALA A 41 -14.92 -14.54 -3.53
N PHE A 42 -15.03 -15.20 -4.68
CA PHE A 42 -14.46 -14.71 -5.94
C PHE A 42 -15.10 -13.40 -6.41
N GLU A 43 -16.43 -13.29 -6.34
CA GLU A 43 -17.16 -12.06 -6.68
C GLU A 43 -16.82 -10.91 -5.71
N ASP A 44 -16.73 -11.20 -4.41
CA ASP A 44 -16.38 -10.22 -3.39
C ASP A 44 -14.94 -9.69 -3.59
N GLU A 45 -13.99 -10.57 -3.94
CA GLU A 45 -12.62 -10.18 -4.27
C GLU A 45 -12.57 -9.29 -5.52
N ALA A 46 -13.29 -9.67 -6.58
CA ALA A 46 -13.39 -8.87 -7.79
C ALA A 46 -14.01 -7.48 -7.51
N LEU A 47 -15.04 -7.43 -6.66
CA LEU A 47 -15.68 -6.19 -6.24
C LEU A 47 -14.73 -5.32 -5.39
N ALA A 48 -13.96 -5.92 -4.49
CA ALA A 48 -12.98 -5.21 -3.68
C ALA A 48 -11.92 -4.52 -4.56
N LEU A 49 -11.33 -5.25 -5.50
CA LEU A 49 -10.36 -4.71 -6.47
C LEU A 49 -10.95 -3.57 -7.29
N HIS A 50 -12.15 -3.77 -7.84
CA HIS A 50 -12.81 -2.73 -8.63
C HIS A 50 -13.07 -1.45 -7.80
N THR A 51 -13.44 -1.62 -6.53
CA THR A 51 -13.69 -0.48 -5.64
C THR A 51 -12.42 0.29 -5.31
N ALA A 52 -11.28 -0.40 -5.15
CA ALA A 52 -9.98 0.25 -4.95
C ALA A 52 -9.60 1.13 -6.15
N VAL A 53 -9.77 0.62 -7.37
CA VAL A 53 -9.50 1.37 -8.61
C VAL A 53 -10.40 2.60 -8.73
N LEU A 54 -11.68 2.46 -8.40
CA LEU A 54 -12.60 3.61 -8.40
C LEU A 54 -12.16 4.69 -7.41
N ARG A 55 -11.73 4.30 -6.20
CA ARG A 55 -11.21 5.26 -5.22
C ARG A 55 -9.95 5.94 -5.70
N GLN A 56 -9.02 5.20 -6.30
CA GLN A 56 -7.83 5.79 -6.90
C GLN A 56 -8.21 6.79 -8.00
N THR A 57 -9.20 6.48 -8.82
CA THR A 57 -9.67 7.37 -9.89
C THR A 57 -10.33 8.64 -9.34
N LEU A 58 -11.10 8.54 -8.26
CA LEU A 58 -11.83 9.67 -7.68
C LEU A 58 -10.98 10.56 -6.78
N TYR A 59 -10.03 9.96 -6.05
CA TYR A 59 -9.27 10.61 -5.00
C TYR A 59 -7.78 10.72 -5.31
N GLY A 60 -7.27 10.11 -6.38
CA GLY A 60 -5.86 10.09 -6.77
C GLY A 60 -5.22 11.48 -6.79
N ASP A 61 -5.88 12.43 -7.44
CA ASP A 61 -5.41 13.82 -7.53
C ASP A 61 -5.25 14.50 -6.17
N LEU A 62 -5.99 14.06 -5.13
CA LEU A 62 -5.85 14.60 -3.78
C LEU A 62 -4.53 14.21 -3.11
N TYR A 63 -3.90 13.13 -3.56
CA TYR A 63 -2.63 12.62 -3.02
C TYR A 63 -1.46 12.87 -3.97
N ALA A 64 -1.69 13.47 -5.14
CA ALA A 64 -0.67 13.69 -6.17
C ALA A 64 0.54 14.51 -5.69
N HIS A 65 0.36 15.36 -4.68
CA HIS A 65 1.45 16.13 -4.07
C HIS A 65 2.29 15.34 -3.05
N LEU A 66 1.96 14.08 -2.78
CA LEU A 66 2.65 13.18 -1.85
C LEU A 66 3.20 11.94 -2.59
N PRO A 67 4.14 12.11 -3.54
CA PRO A 67 4.57 11.03 -4.44
C PRO A 67 5.34 9.88 -3.76
N ASN A 68 5.92 10.12 -2.59
CA ASN A 68 6.72 9.12 -1.86
C ASN A 68 5.90 8.40 -0.78
N GLU A 69 4.64 8.79 -0.59
CA GLU A 69 3.74 8.17 0.38
C GLU A 69 3.05 6.95 -0.22
N GLN A 70 2.93 5.87 0.56
CA GLN A 70 2.11 4.74 0.18
C GLN A 70 0.65 5.03 0.54
N ILE A 71 -0.23 4.93 -0.46
CA ILE A 71 -1.65 5.24 -0.32
C ILE A 71 -2.46 3.94 -0.35
N ASP A 72 -3.27 3.74 0.67
CA ASP A 72 -4.18 2.61 0.78
C ASP A 72 -5.52 2.91 0.07
N TRP A 73 -5.70 2.34 -1.11
CA TRP A 73 -6.94 2.43 -1.88
C TRP A 73 -8.02 1.43 -1.44
N ASP A 74 -7.63 0.40 -0.71
CA ASP A 74 -8.54 -0.64 -0.21
C ASP A 74 -9.33 -0.16 1.01
N LEU A 75 -8.77 0.78 1.77
CA LEU A 75 -9.42 1.38 2.94
C LEU A 75 -10.83 1.92 2.58
N VAL A 76 -11.84 1.52 3.33
CA VAL A 76 -13.23 1.90 3.05
C VAL A 76 -13.52 3.27 3.65
N GLY A 77 -14.24 4.12 2.91
CA GLY A 77 -14.73 5.41 3.39
C GLY A 77 -14.43 6.57 2.44
N GLU A 78 -15.28 7.58 2.50
CA GLU A 78 -15.08 8.86 1.84
C GLU A 78 -14.28 9.80 2.74
N ASN A 79 -13.50 10.69 2.13
CA ASN A 79 -12.75 11.73 2.85
C ASN A 79 -11.90 11.17 4.01
N VAL A 80 -11.31 9.99 3.84
CA VAL A 80 -10.47 9.34 4.84
C VAL A 80 -8.99 9.56 4.55
N CYS A 81 -8.15 9.71 5.57
CA CYS A 81 -6.70 9.71 5.37
C CYS A 81 -6.19 8.29 5.05
N ARG A 82 -5.69 8.11 3.83
CA ARG A 82 -5.22 6.83 3.26
C ARG A 82 -3.71 6.64 3.33
N VAL A 83 -2.98 7.57 3.95
CA VAL A 83 -1.52 7.57 3.98
C VAL A 83 -1.02 6.50 4.97
N ILE A 84 -0.45 5.40 4.48
CA ILE A 84 -0.04 4.26 5.31
C ILE A 84 1.06 4.68 6.28
N GLY A 85 0.90 4.37 7.56
CA GLY A 85 1.85 4.66 8.64
C GLY A 85 1.85 6.13 9.11
N ALA A 86 0.95 6.96 8.58
CA ALA A 86 0.67 8.26 9.17
C ALA A 86 -0.12 8.09 10.48
N ARG A 87 0.09 8.98 11.46
CA ARG A 87 -0.65 8.95 12.75
C ARG A 87 -2.16 9.10 12.58
N CYS A 88 -2.56 9.69 11.46
CA CYS A 88 -3.93 9.99 11.09
C CYS A 88 -4.54 9.02 10.10
N TYR A 89 -3.83 7.93 9.76
CA TYR A 89 -4.36 6.89 8.89
C TYR A 89 -5.72 6.39 9.41
N GLY A 90 -6.71 6.31 8.53
CA GLY A 90 -8.07 5.90 8.88
C GLY A 90 -8.97 7.00 9.45
N ILE A 91 -8.46 8.20 9.73
CA ILE A 91 -9.29 9.30 10.21
C ILE A 91 -10.20 9.79 9.07
N ILE A 92 -11.50 9.84 9.35
CA ILE A 92 -12.54 10.33 8.45
C ILE A 92 -12.77 11.83 8.69
N PHE A 93 -12.82 12.59 7.61
CA PHE A 93 -13.11 14.02 7.64
C PHE A 93 -14.54 14.30 7.18
N ALA A 94 -15.19 15.28 7.81
CA ALA A 94 -16.57 15.64 7.49
C ALA A 94 -16.75 16.12 6.04
N LEU A 95 -15.72 16.72 5.45
CA LEU A 95 -15.75 17.32 4.12
C LEU A 95 -14.47 17.00 3.35
N ARG A 96 -14.59 16.85 2.02
CA ARG A 96 -13.45 16.68 1.11
C ARG A 96 -12.43 17.81 1.23
N GLY A 97 -12.90 19.05 1.35
CA GLY A 97 -12.02 20.21 1.52
C GLY A 97 -11.16 20.15 2.78
N LEU A 98 -11.68 19.58 3.88
CA LEU A 98 -10.90 19.40 5.11
C LEU A 98 -9.80 18.36 4.92
N LEU A 99 -10.09 17.25 4.22
CA LEU A 99 -9.07 16.27 3.86
C LEU A 99 -7.95 16.92 3.03
N ILE A 100 -8.30 17.77 2.04
CA ILE A 100 -7.31 18.46 1.20
C ILE A 100 -6.38 19.34 2.05
N VAL A 101 -6.96 20.20 2.88
CA VAL A 101 -6.18 21.07 3.78
C VAL A 101 -5.31 20.23 4.72
N TYR A 102 -5.85 19.13 5.21
CA TYR A 102 -5.15 18.24 6.11
C TYR A 102 -3.96 17.53 5.44
N LEU A 103 -4.13 16.99 4.23
CA LEU A 103 -3.07 16.38 3.43
C LEU A 103 -2.00 17.40 3.00
N GLY A 104 -2.35 18.67 2.91
CA GLY A 104 -1.41 19.77 2.66
C GLY A 104 -0.68 20.27 3.90
N ASN A 105 -0.96 19.73 5.09
CA ASN A 105 -0.31 20.16 6.32
C ASN A 105 1.18 19.73 6.34
N TYR A 106 2.00 20.51 7.04
CA TYR A 106 3.44 20.29 7.18
C TYR A 106 3.78 18.84 7.57
N TYR A 107 2.96 18.22 8.42
CA TYR A 107 3.14 16.81 8.83
C TYR A 107 3.24 15.84 7.63
N HIS A 108 2.34 15.93 6.66
CA HIS A 108 2.36 15.03 5.50
C HIS A 108 3.50 15.37 4.53
N LEU A 109 3.80 16.66 4.36
CA LEU A 109 4.89 17.11 3.49
C LEU A 109 6.27 16.68 4.03
N ASP A 110 6.50 16.85 5.33
CA ASP A 110 7.75 16.49 6.03
C ASP A 110 7.98 14.98 6.01
N ARG A 111 6.91 14.19 6.23
CA ARG A 111 6.98 12.74 6.14
C ARG A 111 7.27 12.26 4.72
N ASN A 112 6.58 12.81 3.72
CA ASN A 112 6.82 12.51 2.31
C ASN A 112 8.26 12.85 1.89
N ALA A 113 8.83 13.95 2.39
CA ALA A 113 10.23 14.32 2.17
C ALA A 113 11.20 13.36 2.89
N SER A 114 10.87 12.95 4.11
CA SER A 114 11.69 12.01 4.88
C SER A 114 11.75 10.61 4.25
N LEU A 115 10.66 10.13 3.64
CA LEU A 115 10.64 8.87 2.91
C LEU A 115 11.57 8.90 1.68
N HIS A 116 11.54 9.99 0.92
CA HIS A 116 12.46 10.19 -0.21
C HIS A 116 13.94 10.10 0.20
N LEU A 117 14.29 10.65 1.36
CA LEU A 117 15.66 10.59 1.88
C LEU A 117 16.05 9.16 2.28
N ARG A 118 15.14 8.41 2.90
CA ARG A 118 15.39 7.02 3.31
C ARG A 118 15.68 6.14 2.11
N ASP A 119 14.88 6.22 1.05
CA ASP A 119 15.11 5.44 -0.17
C ASP A 119 16.47 5.77 -0.81
N SER A 120 16.83 7.05 -0.82
CA SER A 120 18.12 7.54 -1.32
C SER A 120 19.32 7.04 -0.50
N THR A 121 19.18 6.97 0.83
CA THR A 121 20.24 6.51 1.75
C THR A 121 20.30 4.99 1.94
N SER A 122 19.24 4.26 1.56
CA SER A 122 19.15 2.82 1.72
C SER A 122 19.80 2.03 0.57
N SER A 123 20.26 2.70 -0.50
CA SER A 123 21.17 2.09 -1.46
C SER A 123 22.53 1.88 -0.81
N PRO A 124 22.95 0.65 -0.47
CA PRO A 124 24.34 0.41 -0.17
C PRO A 124 25.05 0.57 -1.50
N ALA A 125 25.77 1.68 -1.69
CA ALA A 125 26.81 1.74 -2.67
C ALA A 125 27.78 0.60 -2.33
N PHE A 126 27.63 -0.54 -3.03
CA PHE A 126 28.72 -1.49 -3.23
C PHE A 126 29.79 -0.70 -3.98
N GLN A 127 30.65 0.00 -3.24
CA GLN A 127 32.00 0.29 -3.68
C GLN A 127 32.69 -1.07 -3.77
N GLY A 128 32.53 -1.71 -4.93
CA GLY A 128 33.48 -2.70 -5.39
C GLY A 128 34.81 -1.99 -5.55
N ASP A 129 35.63 -2.09 -4.52
CA ASP A 129 37.05 -1.77 -4.55
C ASP A 129 37.74 -2.85 -5.38
N PRO A 130 38.27 -2.58 -6.59
CA PRO A 130 38.92 -3.59 -7.39
C PRO A 130 40.44 -3.44 -7.31
N ASP A 131 41.02 -3.42 -6.11
CA ASP A 131 42.47 -3.55 -5.95
C ASP A 131 42.86 -4.26 -4.64
N ILE A 132 42.36 -5.50 -4.47
CA ILE A 132 43.08 -6.47 -3.63
C ILE A 132 44.24 -7.02 -4.47
N VAL A 133 45.40 -6.39 -4.35
CA VAL A 133 46.68 -7.06 -4.58
C VAL A 133 47.33 -7.32 -3.23
N THR A 134 47.21 -8.59 -2.83
CA THR A 134 48.21 -9.40 -2.13
C THR A 134 49.42 -8.68 -1.54
N ALA A 135 49.45 -8.57 -0.21
CA ALA A 135 50.65 -8.83 0.57
C ALA A 135 50.27 -9.08 2.03
N ALA A 136 50.31 -10.35 2.46
CA ALA A 136 50.52 -10.65 3.87
C ALA A 136 52.01 -10.44 4.19
N PRO A 137 52.33 -9.86 5.35
CA PRO A 137 53.22 -10.58 6.24
C PRO A 137 52.77 -10.53 7.70
N MET A 138 52.66 -11.74 8.27
CA MET A 138 53.19 -12.18 9.55
C MET A 138 53.23 -11.20 10.75
N LEU A 139 52.49 -11.62 11.79
CA LEU A 139 52.86 -11.63 13.22
C LEU A 139 53.35 -10.32 13.87
N SER A 140 52.55 -9.84 14.84
CA SER A 140 53.01 -9.80 16.25
C SER A 140 51.82 -9.67 17.21
N ASN A 141 51.78 -10.63 18.15
CA ASN A 141 51.09 -10.52 19.42
C ASN A 141 51.51 -9.23 20.14
N GLU A 142 50.57 -8.54 20.79
CA GLU A 142 50.71 -8.08 22.18
C GLU A 142 49.39 -7.46 22.66
N SER A 143 48.75 -8.17 23.60
CA SER A 143 47.83 -7.63 24.61
C SER A 143 48.64 -7.68 25.92
N PRO A 144 48.64 -6.66 26.81
CA PRO A 144 47.54 -6.57 27.77
C PRO A 144 47.22 -5.17 28.34
N ASP A 145 46.07 -5.12 29.02
CA ASP A 145 45.68 -4.31 30.19
C ASP A 145 46.13 -2.84 30.34
N SER A 146 45.13 -1.97 30.49
CA SER A 146 45.20 -0.90 31.51
C SER A 146 43.80 -0.58 32.00
N GLN A 147 43.48 -1.19 33.14
CA GLN A 147 42.57 -0.66 34.15
C GLN A 147 42.82 0.84 34.37
N ASN A 148 41.74 1.62 34.45
CA ASN A 148 41.66 2.66 35.47
C ASN A 148 40.21 2.81 35.94
N GLN A 149 39.94 2.17 37.06
CA GLN A 149 38.92 2.62 38.00
C GLN A 149 39.42 3.86 38.73
N ALA A 150 38.56 4.85 38.88
CA ALA A 150 38.39 5.69 40.07
C ALA A 150 37.44 6.84 39.69
N SER A 151 36.54 7.35 40.53
CA SER A 151 36.04 6.97 41.84
C SER A 151 35.09 8.10 42.23
N GLY A 152 33.94 7.76 42.80
CA GLY A 152 33.16 8.66 43.64
C GLY A 152 32.22 9.64 42.92
N ASN A 153 31.11 10.06 43.51
CA ASN A 153 30.61 9.75 44.84
C ASN A 153 29.23 10.40 45.03
N MET A 154 28.35 9.68 45.73
CA MET A 154 27.38 10.17 46.73
C MET A 154 26.49 11.39 46.39
N GLY A 155 25.19 11.12 46.28
CA GLY A 155 24.14 12.13 46.34
C GLY A 155 22.76 11.52 46.53
N ASP A 156 22.64 10.53 47.41
CA ASP A 156 21.37 10.08 47.98
C ASP A 156 20.88 11.16 48.94
N MET A 157 19.69 11.72 48.70
CA MET A 157 18.89 12.37 49.74
C MET A 157 17.43 12.28 49.32
N ALA A 158 16.79 11.27 49.89
CA ALA A 158 15.37 11.04 49.90
C ALA A 158 14.58 12.15 50.63
N LEU A 159 13.26 11.98 50.52
CA LEU A 159 12.20 12.28 51.49
C LEU A 159 11.42 13.62 51.40
N GLU A 160 10.11 13.38 51.23
CA GLU A 160 8.94 14.11 51.76
C GLU A 160 8.15 15.08 50.84
N THR A 161 7.01 14.55 50.36
CA THR A 161 5.70 15.22 50.25
C THR A 161 5.17 15.66 51.63
N PRO A 162 4.04 16.40 51.84
CA PRO A 162 3.01 16.92 50.91
C PRO A 162 2.51 18.37 51.22
N GLU A 163 1.42 18.76 50.55
CA GLU A 163 0.33 19.72 50.91
C GLU A 163 0.47 21.23 50.60
N SER A 164 -0.38 21.68 49.65
CA SER A 164 -1.44 22.68 49.89
C SER A 164 -2.48 22.62 48.76
#